data_AF-A0AA39SWT9-F1
#
_entry.id   AF-A0AA39SWT9-F1
#
_cell.length_a   1.000
_cell.length_b   1.000
_cell.length_c   1.000
_cell.angle_alpha   90.00
_cell.angle_beta   90.00
_cell.angle_gamma   90.00
#
_symmetry.space_group_name_H-M   'P 1'
#
loop_
_entity.id
_entity.type
_entity.pdbx_description
1 polymer ?
#
loop_
_entity_poly.entity_id
_entity_poly.type
_entity_poly.pdbx_seq_one_letter_code
_entity_poly.pdbx_strand_id
1 'polypeptide(L)'
;MERVYNGRTGKMVRSLKFMGLTFYQHPVHMAEDKVKFRNTGPVHPLTQQLVADRKRFGGIKFGETERDCLIAHGASANLHERLFTLSDSSQVHVCRKYKNVASVIQRSMGNGRKVRGPYCRLCETEGDIVKVAVPYGAKLLCQELFSMGICLKFETELC
;
A
#
# COMPACT_ATOMS: atom_id res chain seq x y z
N MET A 1 -43.33 35.79 13.03
CA MET A 1 -42.93 34.97 14.20
C MET A 1 -44.12 34.16 14.62
N GLU A 2 -43.99 32.84 14.76
CA GLU A 2 -45.12 31.92 14.93
C GLU A 2 -44.91 30.95 16.10
N ARG A 3 -46.02 30.50 16.72
CA ARG A 3 -46.00 29.50 17.79
C ARG A 3 -46.04 28.10 17.17
N VAL A 4 -45.10 27.25 17.56
CA VAL A 4 -45.02 25.87 17.07
C VAL A 4 -45.19 24.89 18.24
N TYR A 5 -45.68 23.69 17.94
CA TYR A 5 -45.81 22.59 18.89
C TYR A 5 -44.71 21.55 18.67
N ASN A 6 -44.27 20.90 19.75
CA ASN A 6 -43.26 19.85 19.69
C ASN A 6 -43.88 18.54 19.16
N GLY A 7 -43.41 18.06 18.00
CA GLY A 7 -43.91 16.84 17.35
C GLY A 7 -43.77 15.55 18.14
N ARG A 8 -42.87 15.47 19.13
CA ARG A 8 -42.71 14.28 19.98
C ARG A 8 -43.59 14.29 21.23
N THR A 9 -43.88 15.47 21.80
CA THR A 9 -44.54 15.60 23.12
C THR A 9 -45.88 16.30 23.10
N GLY A 10 -46.26 16.93 21.99
CA GLY A 10 -47.51 17.68 21.85
C GLY A 10 -47.57 19.01 22.61
N LYS A 11 -46.54 19.35 23.39
CA LYS A 11 -46.50 20.61 24.17
C LYS A 11 -46.06 21.78 23.29
N MET A 12 -46.55 22.98 23.63
CA MET A 12 -46.17 24.22 22.94
C MET A 12 -44.69 24.56 23.19
N VAL A 13 -43.96 24.94 22.15
CA VAL A 13 -42.57 25.38 22.26
C VAL A 13 -42.54 26.75 22.93
N ARG A 14 -41.68 26.90 23.96
CA ARG A 14 -41.62 28.11 24.78
C ARG A 14 -41.24 29.37 24.01
N SER A 15 -40.47 29.24 22.92
CA SER A 15 -40.04 30.36 22.07
C SER A 15 -40.80 30.42 20.76
N LEU A 16 -41.08 31.64 20.30
CA LEU A 16 -41.58 31.89 18.95
C LEU A 16 -40.50 31.51 17.93
N LYS A 17 -40.92 30.86 16.85
CA LYS A 17 -40.02 30.50 15.74
C LYS A 17 -40.24 31.43 14.56
N PHE A 18 -39.16 31.84 13.91
CA PHE A 18 -39.25 32.54 12.64
C PHE A 18 -39.50 31.51 11.56
N MET A 19 -40.63 31.66 10.86
CA MET A 19 -41.01 30.85 9.72
C MET A 19 -41.34 31.79 8.58
N GLY A 20 -40.99 31.38 7.37
CA GLY A 20 -41.15 32.17 6.16
C GLY A 20 -40.80 31.33 4.95
N LEU A 21 -41.27 31.76 3.79
CA LEU A 21 -40.94 31.13 2.53
C LEU A 21 -39.48 31.45 2.18
N THR A 22 -38.71 30.42 1.87
CA THR A 22 -37.32 30.55 1.41
C THR A 22 -37.11 29.61 0.25
N PHE A 23 -36.52 30.12 -0.83
CA PHE A 23 -36.15 29.30 -1.98
C PHE A 23 -34.91 28.47 -1.65
N TYR A 24 -35.04 27.15 -1.77
CA TYR A 24 -33.94 26.22 -1.59
C TYR A 24 -33.40 25.76 -2.95
N GLN A 25 -32.08 25.64 -3.04
CA GLN A 25 -31.39 25.03 -4.18
C GLN A 25 -30.86 23.65 -3.78
N HIS A 26 -30.96 22.67 -4.68
CA HIS A 26 -30.48 21.31 -4.46
C HIS A 26 -29.05 21.14 -4.99
N PRO A 27 -28.04 20.87 -4.15
CA PRO A 27 -26.68 20.61 -4.61
C PRO A 27 -26.58 19.23 -5.27
N VAL A 28 -25.83 19.15 -6.37
CA VAL A 28 -25.64 17.90 -7.13
C VAL A 28 -24.69 16.90 -6.47
N HIS A 29 -23.91 17.31 -5.47
CA HIS A 29 -22.92 16.45 -4.82
C HIS A 29 -23.55 15.60 -3.74
N MET A 30 -23.76 14.32 -4.05
CA MET A 30 -24.32 13.36 -3.12
C MET A 30 -23.21 12.62 -2.34
N ALA A 31 -23.52 12.20 -1.11
CA ALA A 31 -22.58 11.43 -0.29
C ALA A 31 -22.44 9.98 -0.79
N GLU A 32 -23.50 9.41 -1.35
CA GLU A 32 -23.51 8.08 -1.98
C GLU A 32 -22.46 7.99 -3.09
N ASP A 33 -22.31 9.07 -3.86
CA ASP A 33 -21.31 9.21 -4.89
C ASP A 33 -19.89 9.29 -4.37
N LYS A 34 -19.62 9.29 -3.05
CA LYS A 34 -18.24 9.36 -2.50
C LYS A 34 -17.80 8.11 -1.76
N VAL A 35 -18.70 7.15 -1.53
CA VAL A 35 -18.37 5.92 -0.79
C VAL A 35 -17.35 5.08 -1.58
N LYS A 36 -16.30 4.63 -0.90
CA LYS A 36 -15.22 3.79 -1.45
C LYS A 36 -14.87 2.68 -0.46
N PHE A 37 -15.00 1.43 -0.89
CA PHE A 37 -14.58 0.26 -0.12
C PHE A 37 -13.81 -0.70 -1.04
N ARG A 38 -12.90 -1.48 -0.45
CA ARG A 38 -12.14 -2.52 -1.16
C ARG A 38 -11.61 -3.53 -0.15
N ASN A 39 -11.54 -4.79 -0.57
CA ASN A 39 -10.75 -5.84 0.09
C ASN A 39 -9.52 -6.22 -0.77
N THR A 40 -9.75 -6.69 -1.99
CA THR A 40 -8.70 -7.00 -2.99
C THR A 40 -9.03 -6.32 -4.33
N GLY A 41 -8.06 -6.18 -5.23
CA GLY A 41 -8.31 -5.56 -6.53
C GLY A 41 -7.04 -5.43 -7.38
N PRO A 42 -7.10 -4.67 -8.49
CA PRO A 42 -5.96 -4.52 -9.39
C PRO A 42 -4.80 -3.78 -8.73
N VAL A 43 -3.60 -4.16 -9.16
CA VAL A 43 -2.32 -3.56 -8.80
C VAL A 43 -1.68 -2.91 -10.03
N HIS A 44 -0.86 -1.89 -9.80
CA HIS A 44 -0.12 -1.21 -10.84
C HIS A 44 1.03 -2.12 -11.33
N PRO A 45 1.23 -2.29 -12.65
CA PRO A 45 2.21 -3.26 -13.18
C PRO A 45 3.65 -2.93 -12.78
N LEU A 46 4.00 -1.64 -12.68
CA LEU A 46 5.37 -1.23 -12.35
C LEU A 46 5.68 -1.37 -10.86
N THR A 47 4.78 -0.97 -9.96
CA THR A 47 5.06 -0.86 -8.52
C THR A 47 4.43 -1.98 -7.70
N GLN A 48 3.54 -2.76 -8.31
CA GLN A 48 2.69 -3.76 -7.64
C GLN A 48 1.83 -3.20 -6.49
N GLN A 49 1.74 -1.87 -6.35
CA GLN A 49 0.87 -1.20 -5.40
C GLN A 49 -0.55 -1.05 -5.95
N LEU A 50 -1.51 -0.79 -5.08
CA LEU A 50 -2.91 -0.63 -5.46
C LEU A 50 -3.09 0.59 -6.40
N VAL A 51 -3.90 0.43 -7.45
CA VAL A 51 -4.22 1.51 -8.39
C VAL A 51 -5.01 2.63 -7.67
N ALA A 52 -4.81 3.90 -8.04
CA ALA A 52 -5.49 5.03 -7.39
C ALA A 52 -6.97 5.18 -7.79
N ASP A 53 -7.31 4.80 -9.02
CA ASP A 53 -8.61 5.05 -9.66
C ASP A 53 -9.77 4.32 -8.96
N ARG A 54 -10.78 5.09 -8.52
CA ARG A 54 -11.97 4.55 -7.85
C ARG A 54 -12.82 3.68 -8.76
N LYS A 55 -12.95 4.01 -10.05
CA LYS A 55 -13.72 3.19 -11.01
C LYS A 55 -13.12 1.79 -11.18
N ARG A 56 -11.82 1.66 -10.93
CA ARG A 56 -11.07 0.39 -10.97
C ARG A 56 -10.93 -0.25 -9.58
N PHE A 57 -11.82 0.08 -8.65
CA PHE A 57 -11.75 -0.39 -7.26
C PHE A 57 -10.38 -0.11 -6.63
N GLY A 58 -9.85 1.10 -6.86
CA GLY A 58 -8.52 1.50 -6.41
C GLY A 58 -8.34 1.50 -4.89
N GLY A 59 -7.10 1.42 -4.43
CA GLY A 59 -6.75 1.50 -3.01
C GLY A 59 -6.95 2.89 -2.42
N ILE A 60 -7.00 2.97 -1.09
CA ILE A 60 -6.96 4.25 -0.37
C ILE A 60 -5.49 4.57 -0.10
N LYS A 61 -5.08 5.82 -0.35
CA LYS A 61 -3.71 6.26 -0.08
C LYS A 61 -3.51 6.32 1.43
N PHE A 62 -2.52 5.60 1.92
CA PHE A 62 -1.96 5.79 3.25
C PHE A 62 -0.76 6.73 3.11
N GLY A 63 -0.92 7.98 3.52
CA GLY A 63 0.08 9.03 3.33
C GLY A 63 1.11 9.11 4.44
N GLU A 64 2.00 10.08 4.30
CA GLU A 64 3.06 10.38 5.28
C GLU A 64 2.46 10.84 6.61
N THR A 65 1.41 11.65 6.56
CA THR A 65 0.71 12.13 7.75
C THR A 65 0.11 10.99 8.58
N GLU A 66 -0.49 10.00 7.92
CA GLU A 66 -1.10 8.85 8.57
C GLU A 66 -0.03 7.92 9.14
N ARG A 67 1.11 7.78 8.44
CA ARG A 67 2.29 7.07 8.96
C ARG A 67 2.78 7.74 10.24
N ASP A 68 2.96 9.06 10.23
CA ASP A 68 3.51 9.81 11.35
C ASP A 68 2.58 9.74 12.58
N CYS A 69 1.26 9.78 12.37
CA CYS A 69 0.28 9.53 13.44
C CYS A 69 0.45 8.13 14.05
N LEU A 70 0.57 7.06 13.24
CA LEU A 70 0.75 5.70 13.78
C LEU A 70 2.08 5.52 14.52
N ILE A 71 3.14 6.18 14.05
CA ILE A 71 4.44 6.21 14.73
C ILE A 71 4.31 6.89 16.09
N ALA A 72 3.62 8.04 16.16
CA ALA A 72 3.39 8.76 17.42
C ALA A 72 2.60 7.93 18.45
N HIS A 73 1.67 7.08 17.98
CA HIS A 73 0.94 6.14 18.82
C HIS A 73 1.74 4.88 19.20
N GLY A 74 2.94 4.67 18.65
CA GLY A 74 3.73 3.45 18.89
C GLY A 74 3.15 2.20 18.25
N ALA A 75 2.23 2.33 17.30
CA ALA A 75 1.51 1.21 16.67
C ALA A 75 2.32 0.58 15.53
N SER A 76 3.51 0.04 15.84
CA SER A 76 4.47 -0.49 14.86
C SER A 76 3.92 -1.67 14.05
N ALA A 77 3.20 -2.59 14.68
CA ALA A 77 2.58 -3.73 14.00
C ALA A 77 1.55 -3.27 12.95
N ASN A 78 0.72 -2.29 13.30
CA ASN A 78 -0.29 -1.74 12.39
C ASN A 78 0.36 -0.99 11.22
N LEU A 79 1.45 -0.26 11.49
CA LEU A 79 2.22 0.42 10.46
C LEU A 79 2.83 -0.59 9.48
N HIS A 80 3.42 -1.68 9.99
CA HIS A 80 3.97 -2.76 9.16
C HIS A 80 2.88 -3.43 8.33
N GLU A 81 1.73 -3.75 8.92
CA GLU A 81 0.62 -4.35 8.19
C GLU A 81 0.14 -3.46 7.03
N ARG A 82 -0.04 -2.16 7.29
CA ARG A 82 -0.55 -1.19 6.29
C ARG A 82 0.45 -0.90 5.17
N LEU A 83 1.72 -0.70 5.49
CA LEU A 83 2.75 -0.31 4.52
C LEU A 83 3.41 -1.49 3.83
N PHE A 84 3.41 -2.68 4.44
CA PHE A 84 4.13 -3.85 3.90
C PHE A 84 3.17 -4.98 3.53
N THR A 85 2.49 -5.57 4.51
CA THR A 85 1.69 -6.80 4.31
C THR A 85 0.53 -6.60 3.34
N LEU A 86 -0.20 -5.49 3.46
CA LEU A 86 -1.39 -5.20 2.66
C LEU A 86 -1.09 -4.41 1.36
N SER A 87 0.10 -3.83 1.24
CA SER A 87 0.46 -2.94 0.13
C SER A 87 1.20 -3.72 -0.97
N ASP A 88 2.46 -4.07 -0.73
CA ASP A 88 3.39 -4.53 -1.77
C ASP A 88 4.44 -5.51 -1.23
N SER A 89 4.04 -6.42 -0.32
CA SER A 89 4.93 -7.46 0.19
C SER A 89 5.52 -8.31 -0.94
N SER A 90 6.85 -8.37 -1.04
CA SER A 90 7.54 -9.16 -2.06
C SER A 90 8.74 -9.90 -1.45
N GLN A 91 9.29 -10.86 -2.19
CA GLN A 91 10.49 -11.59 -1.79
C GLN A 91 11.63 -11.33 -2.77
N VAL A 92 12.82 -11.09 -2.22
CA VAL A 92 14.06 -10.88 -2.96
C VAL A 92 15.13 -11.83 -2.46
N HIS A 93 16.00 -12.26 -3.36
CA HIS A 93 17.15 -13.09 -3.04
C HIS A 93 18.38 -12.20 -2.88
N VAL A 94 19.09 -12.33 -1.76
CA VAL A 94 20.30 -11.56 -1.49
C VAL A 94 21.46 -12.53 -1.31
N CYS A 95 22.59 -12.26 -1.97
CA CYS A 95 23.80 -13.02 -1.77
C CYS A 95 24.56 -12.52 -0.54
N ARG A 96 24.89 -13.42 0.39
CA ARG A 96 25.58 -13.08 1.64
C ARG A 96 27.01 -12.57 1.42
N LYS A 97 27.72 -13.11 0.43
CA LYS A 97 29.14 -12.80 0.18
C LYS A 97 29.36 -11.41 -0.43
N TYR A 98 28.66 -11.09 -1.52
CA TYR A 98 28.77 -9.77 -2.19
C TYR A 98 27.72 -8.76 -1.75
N LYS A 99 26.82 -9.14 -0.83
CA LYS A 99 25.76 -8.27 -0.31
C LYS A 99 24.85 -7.70 -1.40
N ASN A 100 24.77 -8.33 -2.58
CA ASN A 100 24.00 -7.83 -3.71
C ASN A 100 22.76 -8.71 -3.95
N VAL A 101 21.74 -8.13 -4.58
CA VAL A 101 20.53 -8.83 -5.01
C VAL A 101 20.90 -9.87 -6.07
N ALA A 102 20.58 -11.13 -5.79
CA ALA A 102 20.74 -12.24 -6.71
C ALA A 102 19.52 -12.34 -7.64
N SER A 103 19.78 -12.68 -8.91
CA SER A 103 18.70 -12.91 -9.88
C SER A 103 18.32 -14.38 -9.91
N VAL A 104 17.05 -14.66 -10.18
CA VAL A 104 16.57 -16.03 -10.41
C VAL A 104 16.71 -16.31 -11.90
N ILE A 105 17.61 -17.23 -12.25
CA ILE A 105 17.94 -17.55 -13.64
C ILE A 105 17.55 -19.00 -13.90
N GLN A 106 17.07 -19.28 -15.11
CA GLN A 106 16.89 -20.63 -15.61
C GLN A 106 18.20 -21.10 -16.23
N ARG A 107 18.85 -22.08 -15.61
CA ARG A 107 20.14 -22.63 -16.04
C ARG A 107 19.95 -24.04 -16.60
N SER A 108 20.62 -24.34 -17.72
CA SER A 108 20.64 -25.69 -18.28
C SER A 108 21.78 -26.46 -17.63
N MET A 109 21.45 -27.51 -16.87
CA MET A 109 22.42 -28.41 -16.29
C MET A 109 22.95 -29.38 -17.36
N GLY A 110 24.15 -29.93 -17.18
CA GLY A 110 24.84 -30.77 -18.17
C GLY A 110 24.05 -31.97 -18.71
N ASN A 111 22.99 -32.39 -18.01
CA ASN A 111 22.08 -33.47 -18.41
C ASN A 111 20.84 -32.97 -19.20
N GLY A 112 20.86 -31.76 -19.75
CA GLY A 112 19.73 -31.16 -20.49
C GLY A 112 18.55 -30.69 -19.62
N ARG A 113 18.63 -30.85 -18.30
CA ARG A 113 17.59 -30.39 -17.35
C ARG A 113 17.72 -28.90 -17.10
N LYS A 114 16.63 -28.15 -17.30
CA LYS A 114 16.58 -26.71 -16.97
C LYS A 114 16.13 -26.53 -15.53
N VAL A 115 17.01 -26.01 -14.67
CA VAL A 115 16.70 -25.71 -13.27
C VAL A 115 16.53 -24.21 -13.12
N ARG A 116 15.39 -23.79 -12.56
CA ARG A 116 15.14 -22.39 -12.18
C ARG A 116 15.50 -22.22 -10.72
N GLY A 117 16.53 -21.43 -10.46
CA GLY A 117 17.01 -21.23 -9.10
C GLY A 117 17.64 -19.84 -8.91
N PRO A 118 17.73 -19.38 -7.65
CA PRO A 118 18.49 -18.19 -7.34
C PRO A 118 19.96 -18.43 -7.71
N TYR A 119 20.58 -17.47 -8.39
CA TYR A 119 21.98 -17.56 -8.76
C TYR A 119 22.63 -16.19 -8.64
N CYS A 120 23.76 -16.15 -7.95
CA CYS A 120 24.57 -14.95 -7.94
C CYS A 120 25.53 -14.99 -9.13
N ARG A 121 25.38 -14.05 -10.07
CA ARG A 121 26.32 -13.89 -11.20
C ARG A 121 27.71 -13.41 -10.77
N LEU A 122 27.85 -12.86 -9.57
CA LEU A 122 29.11 -12.36 -9.04
C LEU A 122 29.90 -13.45 -8.31
N CYS A 123 29.22 -14.35 -7.58
CA CYS A 123 29.88 -15.48 -6.93
C CYS A 123 30.04 -16.70 -7.83
N GLU A 124 29.19 -16.83 -8.85
CA GLU A 124 28.99 -18.08 -9.59
C GLU A 124 28.57 -19.27 -8.72
N THR A 125 27.98 -18.99 -7.55
CA THR A 125 27.54 -20.01 -6.58
C THR A 125 26.05 -19.93 -6.29
N GLU A 126 25.50 -21.09 -5.92
CA GLU A 126 24.11 -21.24 -5.45
C GLU A 126 23.98 -21.22 -3.91
N GLY A 127 25.07 -21.49 -3.18
CA GLY A 127 25.00 -21.86 -1.75
C GLY A 127 24.76 -20.71 -0.75
N ASP A 128 25.18 -19.49 -1.06
CA ASP A 128 25.13 -18.34 -0.11
C ASP A 128 24.03 -17.32 -0.48
N ILE A 129 22.81 -17.80 -0.72
CA ILE A 129 21.68 -16.94 -1.11
C ILE A 129 20.54 -17.05 -0.08
N VAL A 130 20.20 -15.92 0.53
CA VAL A 130 19.14 -15.80 1.54
C VAL A 130 17.90 -15.18 0.89
N LYS A 131 16.71 -15.66 1.27
CA LYS A 131 15.42 -15.06 0.89
C LYS A 131 15.04 -14.02 1.93
N VAL A 132 14.82 -12.78 1.49
CA VAL A 132 14.41 -11.67 2.37
C VAL A 132 13.10 -11.10 1.86
N ALA A 133 12.19 -10.79 2.78
CA ALA A 133 10.93 -10.13 2.47
C ALA A 133 11.16 -8.61 2.42
N VAL A 134 10.85 -7.97 1.29
CA VAL A 134 11.04 -6.53 1.06
C VAL A 134 9.83 -5.97 0.29
N PRO A 135 9.45 -4.70 0.49
CA PRO A 135 8.39 -4.11 -0.30
C PRO A 135 8.82 -4.04 -1.77
N TYR A 136 7.90 -4.27 -2.69
CA TYR A 136 8.18 -4.27 -4.11
C TYR A 136 8.72 -2.90 -4.57
N GLY A 137 8.24 -1.81 -3.97
CA GLY A 137 8.78 -0.48 -4.22
C GLY A 137 10.29 -0.37 -3.95
N ALA A 138 10.79 -1.01 -2.88
CA ALA A 138 12.23 -1.03 -2.58
C ALA A 138 13.00 -1.89 -3.59
N LYS A 139 12.43 -3.03 -4.01
CA LYS A 139 13.02 -3.86 -5.08
C LYS A 139 13.16 -3.08 -6.38
N LEU A 140 12.12 -2.33 -6.78
CA LEU A 140 12.14 -1.49 -7.98
C LEU A 140 13.21 -0.39 -7.84
N LEU A 141 13.27 0.28 -6.70
CA LEU A 141 14.29 1.30 -6.42
C LEU A 141 15.71 0.73 -6.61
N CYS A 142 15.97 -0.48 -6.12
CA CYS A 142 17.27 -1.13 -6.30
C CYS A 142 17.60 -1.37 -7.78
N GLN A 143 16.60 -1.73 -8.58
CA GLN A 143 16.79 -1.96 -10.02
C GLN A 143 17.06 -0.66 -10.79
N GLU A 144 16.35 0.42 -10.45
CA GLU A 144 16.56 1.74 -11.05
C GLU A 144 17.92 2.33 -10.67
N LEU A 145 18.33 2.22 -9.40
CA LEU A 145 19.66 2.66 -8.98
C LEU A 145 20.76 1.84 -9.68
N PHE A 146 20.56 0.54 -9.84
CA PHE A 146 21.50 -0.32 -10.56
C PHE A 146 21.61 0.06 -12.05
N SER A 147 20.52 0.50 -12.68
CA SER A 147 20.54 0.97 -14.08
C SER A 147 21.38 2.26 -14.24
N MET A 148 21.45 3.08 -13.18
CA MET A 148 22.31 4.26 -13.10
C MET A 148 23.75 3.96 -12.66
N GLY A 149 24.11 2.70 -12.45
CA GLY A 149 25.44 2.28 -11.97
C GLY A 149 25.64 2.38 -10.46
N ILE A 150 24.58 2.65 -9.68
CA ILE A 150 24.62 2.70 -8.22
C ILE A 150 24.23 1.33 -7.66
N CYS A 151 25.13 0.68 -6.94
CA CYS A 151 24.90 -0.63 -6.35
C CYS A 151 24.61 -0.53 -4.85
N LEU A 152 23.38 -0.90 -4.46
CA LEU A 152 23.00 -1.02 -3.05
C LEU A 152 23.49 -2.36 -2.47
N LYS A 153 24.10 -2.31 -1.29
CA LYS A 153 24.58 -3.49 -0.56
C LYS A 153 23.70 -3.77 0.65
N PHE A 154 23.27 -5.02 0.79
CA PHE A 154 22.43 -5.52 1.88
C PHE A 154 23.23 -6.44 2.80
N GLU A 155 23.29 -6.08 4.07
CA GLU A 155 23.82 -6.93 5.13
C GLU A 155 22.68 -7.78 5.68
N THR A 156 22.80 -9.11 5.55
CA THR A 156 21.80 -10.03 6.07
C THR A 156 22.39 -10.82 7.22
N GLU A 157 21.84 -10.61 8.40
CA GLU A 157 22.10 -11.44 9.58
C GLU A 157 21.02 -12.51 9.69
N LEU A 158 21.41 -13.71 10.13
CA LEU A 158 20.46 -14.76 10.47
C LEU A 158 19.99 -14.49 11.90
N CYS A 159 18.73 -14.11 12.05
CA CYS A 159 18.07 -14.05 13.34
C CYS A 159 17.80 -15.45 13.90
#